data_AF-D5VS38-F1
#
_entry.id   AF-D5VS38-F1
#
_cell.length_a   1.000
_cell.length_b   1.000
_cell.length_c   1.000
_cell.angle_alpha   90.00
_cell.angle_beta   90.00
_cell.angle_gamma   90.00
#
_symmetry.space_group_name_H-M   'P 1'
#
loop_
_entity.id
_entity.type
_entity.pdbx_description
1 polymer ?
#
loop_
_entity_poly.entity_id
_entity_poly.type
_entity_poly.pdbx_seq_one_letter_code
_entity_poly.pdbx_strand_id
1 'polypeptide(L)'
;MRIAIVSHCILNQNSVVKSLRRVKGSFKEVVSLLIKNDFGIIQLPCPELIYLGINREGRVKEEYDTEEYRELCRELLKNIFKYIREYEKDGYKFLLIGIEGSPTCGIFKTETKDGLREGRGILMEELLKYVNIKHKIEIPVGINNYKDFLKELERIISSMDE
;
A
#
# COMPACT_ATOMS: atom_id res chain seq x y z
N MET A 1 11.93 9.58 14.35
CA MET A 1 12.25 8.44 13.45
C MET A 1 11.13 8.25 12.43
N ARG A 2 11.37 7.54 11.32
CA ARG A 2 10.43 7.42 10.20
C ARG A 2 10.16 5.97 9.82
N ILE A 3 8.89 5.66 9.54
CA ILE A 3 8.47 4.33 9.09
C ILE A 3 7.65 4.44 7.81
N ALA A 4 8.02 3.64 6.81
CA ALA A 4 7.25 3.45 5.61
C ALA A 4 6.36 2.22 5.77
N ILE A 5 5.04 2.43 5.72
CA ILE A 5 4.05 1.36 5.68
C ILE A 5 3.75 1.12 4.20
N VAL A 6 4.11 -0.05 3.69
CA VAL A 6 4.08 -0.32 2.24
C VAL A 6 3.16 -1.48 1.92
N SER A 7 2.41 -1.35 0.82
CA SER A 7 1.62 -2.47 0.28
C SER A 7 2.51 -3.67 -0.03
N HIS A 8 2.02 -4.89 0.21
CA HIS A 8 2.83 -6.13 0.10
C HIS A 8 3.63 -6.22 -1.20
N CYS A 9 2.98 -5.91 -2.31
CA CYS A 9 3.54 -6.05 -3.64
C CYS A 9 4.65 -5.04 -3.95
N ILE A 10 4.87 -4.02 -3.09
CA ILE A 10 6.00 -3.11 -3.21
C ILE A 10 7.33 -3.85 -2.95
N LEU A 11 7.32 -4.73 -1.94
CA LEU A 11 8.49 -5.55 -1.59
C LEU A 11 8.46 -6.93 -2.28
N ASN A 12 7.28 -7.36 -2.76
CA ASN A 12 7.13 -8.69 -3.35
C ASN A 12 6.10 -8.74 -4.50
N GLN A 13 6.50 -8.36 -5.71
CA GLN A 13 5.67 -8.48 -6.92
C GLN A 13 5.26 -9.91 -7.26
N ASN A 14 5.91 -10.93 -6.68
CA ASN A 14 5.50 -12.31 -6.91
C ASN A 14 4.09 -12.57 -6.35
N SER A 15 3.56 -11.73 -5.46
CA SER A 15 2.18 -11.82 -4.95
C SER A 15 1.10 -11.31 -5.93
N VAL A 16 1.51 -10.59 -6.98
CA VAL A 16 0.59 -9.96 -7.94
C VAL A 16 0.17 -10.97 -9.00
N VAL A 17 -1.07 -10.84 -9.46
CA VAL A 17 -1.61 -11.54 -10.64
C VAL A 17 -0.58 -11.48 -11.77
N LYS A 18 -0.26 -12.63 -12.39
CA LYS A 18 0.90 -12.77 -13.28
C LYS A 18 0.95 -11.73 -14.41
N SER A 19 -0.20 -11.43 -15.02
CA SER A 19 -0.34 -10.46 -16.11
C SER A 19 -0.17 -8.99 -15.68
N LEU A 20 -0.30 -8.70 -14.38
CA LEU A 20 -0.24 -7.34 -13.83
C LEU A 20 1.09 -7.04 -13.11
N ARG A 21 2.06 -7.97 -13.16
CA ARG A 21 3.37 -7.78 -12.55
C ARG A 21 4.15 -6.71 -13.30
N ARG A 22 4.67 -5.74 -12.54
CA ARG A 22 5.43 -4.61 -13.11
C ARG A 22 6.93 -4.80 -13.03
N VAL A 23 7.42 -5.53 -12.03
CA VAL A 23 8.84 -5.87 -11.86
C VAL A 23 8.99 -7.32 -11.36
N LYS A 24 10.21 -7.87 -11.43
CA LYS A 24 10.48 -9.28 -11.07
C LYS A 24 10.39 -9.59 -9.56
N GLY A 25 10.52 -8.58 -8.70
CA GLY A 25 10.64 -8.75 -7.26
C GLY A 25 10.10 -7.53 -6.52
N SER A 26 10.94 -6.79 -5.81
CA SER A 26 10.55 -5.49 -5.24
C SER A 26 10.70 -4.36 -6.25
N PHE A 27 9.99 -3.24 -6.01
CA PHE A 27 10.31 -1.97 -6.65
C PHE A 27 11.61 -1.43 -6.06
N LYS A 28 12.73 -1.80 -6.68
CA LYS A 28 14.08 -1.56 -6.14
C LYS A 28 14.34 -0.09 -5.88
N GLU A 29 13.90 0.81 -6.76
CA GLU A 29 14.12 2.24 -6.60
C GLU A 29 13.38 2.79 -5.37
N VAL A 30 12.15 2.35 -5.14
CA VAL A 30 11.36 2.71 -3.95
C VAL A 30 12.06 2.21 -2.69
N VAL A 31 12.43 0.93 -2.65
CA VAL A 31 13.10 0.34 -1.49
C VAL A 31 14.44 1.02 -1.22
N SER A 32 15.24 1.28 -2.25
CA SER A 32 16.51 1.99 -2.12
C SER A 32 16.35 3.42 -1.61
N LEU A 33 15.33 4.16 -2.06
CA LEU A 33 15.04 5.50 -1.55
C LEU A 33 14.66 5.48 -0.06
N LEU A 34 13.83 4.52 0.35
CA LEU A 34 13.46 4.36 1.76
C LEU A 34 14.68 4.06 2.63
N ILE A 35 15.51 3.09 2.22
CA ILE A 35 16.72 2.70 2.96
C ILE A 35 17.72 3.86 3.03
N LYS A 36 17.97 4.56 1.90
CA LYS A 36 18.92 5.69 1.85
C LYS A 36 18.51 6.85 2.78
N ASN A 37 17.22 6.95 3.11
CA ASN A 37 16.68 7.98 4.00
C ASN A 37 16.29 7.40 5.38
N ASP A 38 16.91 6.29 5.80
CA ASP A 38 16.79 5.72 7.15
C ASP A 38 15.34 5.38 7.58
N PHE A 39 14.49 4.99 6.62
CA PHE A 39 13.16 4.48 6.95
C PHE A 39 13.23 3.04 7.47
N GLY A 40 12.58 2.79 8.60
CA GLY A 40 12.07 1.45 8.89
C GLY A 40 10.94 1.11 7.92
N ILE A 41 10.74 -0.17 7.60
CA ILE A 41 9.70 -0.60 6.65
C ILE A 41 8.77 -1.61 7.32
N ILE A 42 7.47 -1.29 7.35
CA ILE A 42 6.40 -2.21 7.73
C ILE A 42 5.69 -2.65 6.44
N GLN A 43 5.74 -3.94 6.14
CA GLN A 43 5.00 -4.52 5.02
C GLN A 43 3.55 -4.82 5.46
N LEU A 44 2.58 -4.22 4.76
CA LEU A 44 1.18 -4.64 4.87
C LEU A 44 1.00 -6.01 4.20
N PRO A 45 0.16 -6.89 4.74
CA PRO A 45 -0.18 -8.16 4.11
C PRO A 45 -0.96 -7.94 2.79
N CYS A 46 -1.09 -9.00 1.99
CA CYS A 46 -1.88 -9.00 0.76
C CYS A 46 -3.17 -9.82 0.96
N PRO A 47 -4.30 -9.20 1.32
CA PRO A 47 -5.56 -9.92 1.51
C PRO A 47 -5.99 -10.68 0.25
N GLU A 48 -5.82 -10.10 -0.94
CA GLU A 48 -6.18 -10.76 -2.20
C GLU A 48 -5.44 -12.08 -2.41
N LEU A 49 -4.14 -12.12 -2.10
CA LEU A 49 -3.32 -13.33 -2.20
C LEU A 49 -3.77 -14.38 -1.16
N ILE A 50 -4.07 -13.94 0.06
CA ILE A 50 -4.49 -14.84 1.14
C ILE A 50 -5.89 -15.42 0.85
N TYR A 51 -6.77 -14.61 0.27
CA TYR A 51 -8.16 -14.97 0.02
C TYR A 51 -8.34 -15.87 -1.21
N LEU A 52 -7.68 -15.58 -2.34
CA LEU A 52 -7.87 -16.31 -3.60
C LEU A 52 -6.63 -17.06 -4.09
N GLY A 53 -5.50 -16.92 -3.41
CA GLY A 53 -4.26 -17.60 -3.77
C GLY A 53 -3.49 -16.96 -4.92
N ILE A 54 -2.39 -17.63 -5.31
CA ILE A 54 -1.39 -17.12 -6.26
C ILE A 54 -1.85 -17.12 -7.73
N ASN A 55 -2.81 -17.97 -8.07
CA ASN A 55 -3.33 -18.11 -9.44
C ASN A 55 -4.64 -17.35 -9.66
N ARG A 56 -5.02 -16.46 -8.73
CA ARG A 56 -6.24 -15.66 -8.83
C ARG A 56 -6.26 -14.77 -10.07
N GLU A 57 -7.46 -14.50 -10.56
CA GLU A 57 -7.70 -13.48 -11.57
C GLU A 57 -7.81 -12.09 -10.92
N GLY A 58 -7.64 -11.04 -11.73
CA GLY A 58 -7.90 -9.68 -11.31
C GLY A 58 -9.39 -9.49 -11.01
N ARG A 59 -9.71 -8.75 -9.97
CA ARG A 59 -11.08 -8.40 -9.56
C ARG A 59 -11.14 -6.93 -9.21
N VAL A 60 -12.31 -6.33 -9.35
CA VAL A 60 -12.58 -4.95 -8.95
C VAL A 60 -13.05 -4.88 -7.50
N LYS A 61 -13.12 -3.68 -6.93
CA LYS A 61 -13.44 -3.48 -5.51
C LYS A 61 -14.72 -4.18 -5.08
N GLU A 62 -15.82 -4.01 -5.83
CA GLU A 62 -17.14 -4.55 -5.49
C GLU A 62 -17.18 -6.08 -5.46
N GLU A 63 -16.23 -6.76 -6.11
CA GLU A 63 -16.13 -8.23 -6.08
C GLU A 63 -15.39 -8.75 -4.85
N TYR A 64 -14.62 -7.88 -4.18
CA TYR A 64 -13.99 -8.17 -2.89
C TYR A 64 -14.79 -7.59 -1.71
N ASP A 65 -15.65 -6.59 -1.94
CA ASP A 65 -16.34 -5.84 -0.88
C ASP A 65 -17.48 -6.67 -0.26
N THR A 66 -17.07 -7.66 0.54
CA THR A 66 -17.91 -8.59 1.28
C THR A 66 -17.51 -8.54 2.76
N GLU A 67 -18.43 -8.87 3.66
CA GLU A 67 -18.12 -8.87 5.09
C GLU A 67 -16.97 -9.81 5.43
N GLU A 68 -16.94 -11.01 4.85
CA GLU A 68 -15.86 -12.00 5.03
C GLU A 68 -14.48 -11.43 4.64
N TYR A 69 -14.38 -10.75 3.49
CA TYR A 69 -13.11 -10.16 3.05
C TYR A 69 -12.71 -8.95 3.89
N ARG A 70 -13.67 -8.16 4.37
CA ARG A 70 -13.41 -7.06 5.32
C ARG A 70 -12.96 -7.60 6.68
N GLU A 71 -13.56 -8.68 7.17
CA GLU A 71 -13.11 -9.40 8.37
C GLU A 71 -11.67 -9.87 8.22
N LEU A 72 -11.32 -10.48 7.09
CA LEU A 72 -9.95 -10.87 6.77
C LEU A 72 -9.00 -9.66 6.81
N CYS A 73 -9.38 -8.54 6.18
CA CYS A 73 -8.57 -7.31 6.22
C CYS A 73 -8.35 -6.82 7.66
N ARG A 74 -9.39 -6.80 8.49
CA ARG A 74 -9.29 -6.38 9.91
C ARG A 74 -8.40 -7.32 10.71
N GLU A 75 -8.50 -8.63 10.51
CA GLU A 75 -7.64 -9.63 11.17
C GLU A 75 -6.17 -9.39 10.85
N LEU A 76 -5.88 -9.24 9.56
CA LEU A 76 -4.53 -9.02 9.05
C LEU A 76 -3.89 -7.71 9.55
N LEU A 77 -4.70 -6.70 9.85
CA LEU A 77 -4.24 -5.41 10.38
C LEU A 77 -4.00 -5.40 11.88
N LYS A 78 -4.44 -6.40 12.66
CA LYS A 78 -4.33 -6.39 14.13
C LYS A 78 -2.91 -6.11 14.64
N ASN A 79 -1.91 -6.80 14.09
CA ASN A 79 -0.52 -6.62 14.50
C ASN A 79 0.07 -5.31 13.96
N ILE A 80 -0.36 -4.87 12.78
CA ILE A 80 0.04 -3.58 12.20
C ILE A 80 -0.40 -2.43 13.13
N PHE A 81 -1.65 -2.47 13.62
CA PHE A 81 -2.13 -1.47 14.58
C PHE A 81 -1.34 -1.47 15.89
N LYS A 82 -0.92 -2.64 16.39
CA LYS A 82 -0.07 -2.72 17.59
C LYS A 82 1.26 -2.02 17.35
N TYR A 83 1.92 -2.30 16.22
CA TYR A 83 3.17 -1.63 15.88
C TYR A 83 3.00 -0.12 15.76
N ILE A 84 2.00 0.33 14.98
CA ILE A 84 1.74 1.77 14.78
C ILE A 84 1.53 2.47 16.13
N ARG A 85 0.70 1.93 17.02
CA ARG A 85 0.42 2.54 18.33
C ARG A 85 1.65 2.62 19.22
N GLU A 86 2.55 1.63 19.20
CA GLU A 86 3.79 1.71 19.96
C GLU A 86 4.72 2.79 19.40
N TYR A 87 4.84 2.87 18.07
CA TYR A 87 5.65 3.90 17.41
C TYR A 87 5.08 5.32 17.59
N GLU A 88 3.76 5.47 17.64
CA GLU A 88 3.10 6.76 17.90
C GLU A 88 3.45 7.31 19.30
N LYS A 89 3.63 6.45 20.31
CA LYS A 89 4.02 6.88 21.66
C LYS A 89 5.37 7.60 21.70
N ASP A 90 6.25 7.30 20.75
CA ASP A 90 7.59 7.89 20.62
C ASP A 90 7.68 8.88 19.44
N GLY A 91 6.53 9.36 18.94
CA GLY A 91 6.46 10.43 17.95
C GLY A 91 6.99 10.06 16.55
N TYR A 92 6.93 8.79 16.16
CA TYR A 92 7.37 8.37 14.83
C TYR A 92 6.48 8.98 13.73
N LYS A 93 7.11 9.38 12.63
CA LYS A 93 6.40 9.85 11.42
C LYS A 93 6.19 8.68 10.46
N PHE A 94 4.97 8.57 9.92
CA PHE A 94 4.60 7.50 8.99
C PHE A 94 4.42 8.01 7.55
N LEU A 95 4.89 7.21 6.60
CA LEU A 95 4.61 7.32 5.17
C LEU A 95 3.87 6.08 4.70
N LEU A 96 2.66 6.23 4.16
CA LEU A 96 1.91 5.11 3.57
C LEU A 96 2.12 5.07 2.05
N ILE A 97 2.58 3.92 1.53
CA ILE A 97 2.76 3.70 0.09
C ILE A 97 1.81 2.62 -0.43
N GLY A 98 0.85 3.06 -1.24
CA GLY A 98 -0.21 2.26 -1.86
C GLY A 98 0.07 1.90 -3.31
N ILE A 99 -0.91 1.28 -3.95
CA ILE A 99 -0.90 1.02 -5.39
C ILE A 99 -2.14 1.65 -6.00
N GLU A 100 -1.95 2.57 -6.94
CA GLU A 100 -3.05 3.23 -7.65
C GLU A 100 -3.94 2.19 -8.32
N GLY A 101 -5.27 2.34 -8.18
CA GLY A 101 -6.25 1.45 -8.82
C GLY A 101 -6.39 0.08 -8.16
N SER A 102 -5.60 -0.26 -7.14
CA SER A 102 -5.79 -1.54 -6.46
C SER A 102 -7.11 -1.56 -5.69
N PRO A 103 -7.95 -2.62 -5.85
CA PRO A 103 -9.22 -2.77 -5.12
C PRO A 103 -9.03 -2.91 -3.61
N THR A 104 -7.81 -3.24 -3.17
CA THR A 104 -7.47 -3.49 -1.77
C THR A 104 -6.48 -2.45 -1.24
N CYS A 105 -5.47 -2.08 -2.03
CA CYS A 105 -4.35 -1.24 -1.61
C CYS A 105 -4.36 0.19 -2.19
N GLY A 106 -5.43 0.59 -2.88
CA GLY A 106 -5.63 1.98 -3.32
C GLY A 106 -5.89 2.91 -2.13
N ILE A 107 -5.21 4.04 -2.09
CA ILE A 107 -5.31 5.14 -1.12
C ILE A 107 -6.19 6.28 -1.65
N PHE A 108 -6.05 6.63 -2.93
CA PHE A 108 -6.74 7.75 -3.54
C PHE A 108 -7.67 7.29 -4.66
N LYS A 109 -7.24 6.29 -5.45
CA LYS A 109 -8.06 5.71 -6.51
C LYS A 109 -8.09 4.20 -6.44
N THR A 110 -9.23 3.62 -6.82
CA THR A 110 -9.48 2.19 -6.85
C THR A 110 -10.22 1.80 -8.12
N GLU A 111 -9.91 0.64 -8.67
CA GLU A 111 -10.67 0.07 -9.79
C GLU A 111 -12.03 -0.42 -9.29
N THR A 112 -13.09 0.04 -9.95
CA THR A 112 -14.48 -0.36 -9.69
C THR A 112 -15.09 -0.96 -10.96
N LYS A 113 -16.33 -1.46 -10.87
CA LYS A 113 -17.06 -1.94 -12.06
C LYS A 113 -17.25 -0.85 -13.13
N ASP A 114 -17.22 0.42 -12.72
CA ASP A 114 -17.36 1.59 -13.58
C ASP A 114 -16.00 2.22 -13.97
N GLY A 115 -14.91 1.48 -13.83
CA GLY A 115 -13.54 1.89 -14.09
C GLY A 115 -12.82 2.50 -12.89
N LEU A 116 -11.70 3.19 -13.14
CA LEU A 116 -10.92 3.84 -12.09
C LEU A 116 -11.68 5.02 -11.47
N ARG A 117 -11.94 4.97 -10.16
CA ARG A 117 -12.66 6.01 -9.41
C ARG A 117 -11.86 6.50 -8.21
N GLU A 118 -12.13 7.75 -7.81
CA GLU A 118 -11.68 8.28 -6.52
C GLU A 118 -12.28 7.43 -5.38
N GLY A 119 -11.43 7.00 -4.47
CA GLY A 119 -11.81 6.08 -3.40
C GLY A 119 -10.64 5.21 -2.94
N ARG A 120 -10.84 4.54 -1.81
CA ARG A 120 -9.87 3.64 -1.23
C ARG A 120 -10.19 2.19 -1.56
N GLY A 121 -9.15 1.38 -1.66
CA GLY A 121 -9.27 -0.06 -1.60
C GLY A 121 -9.59 -0.52 -0.17
N ILE A 122 -10.12 -1.74 -0.06
CA ILE A 122 -10.75 -2.24 1.17
C ILE A 122 -9.79 -2.28 2.37
N LEU A 123 -8.55 -2.76 2.19
CA LEU A 123 -7.57 -2.79 3.28
C LEU A 123 -7.21 -1.37 3.75
N MET A 124 -7.12 -0.41 2.81
CA MET A 124 -6.80 0.98 3.14
C MET A 124 -7.97 1.68 3.84
N GLU A 125 -9.22 1.33 3.54
CA GLU A 125 -10.37 1.78 4.32
C GLU A 125 -10.28 1.28 5.77
N GLU A 126 -10.06 -0.02 5.96
CA GLU A 126 -9.96 -0.60 7.31
C GLU A 126 -8.75 -0.06 8.10
N LEU A 127 -7.62 0.20 7.44
CA LEU A 127 -6.42 0.80 8.06
C LEU A 127 -6.66 2.26 8.47
N LEU A 128 -7.08 3.10 7.52
CA LEU A 128 -7.16 4.55 7.72
C LEU A 128 -8.38 4.99 8.53
N LYS A 129 -9.33 4.08 8.80
CA LYS A 129 -10.41 4.29 9.76
C LYS A 129 -9.88 4.49 11.19
N TYR A 130 -8.75 3.87 11.55
CA TYR A 130 -8.23 3.86 12.92
C TYR A 130 -6.87 4.55 13.07
N VAL A 131 -6.21 4.92 11.98
CA VAL A 131 -4.89 5.54 12.00
C VAL A 131 -4.86 6.77 11.10
N ASN A 132 -4.36 7.88 11.63
CA ASN A 132 -4.17 9.10 10.86
C ASN A 132 -2.72 9.21 10.33
N ILE A 133 -2.51 8.78 9.09
CA ILE A 133 -1.20 8.90 8.43
C ILE A 133 -1.18 10.18 7.57
N LYS A 134 -0.36 11.17 7.92
CA LYS A 134 -0.29 12.44 7.16
C LYS A 134 0.23 12.25 5.74
N HIS A 135 1.37 11.55 5.58
CA HIS A 135 2.05 11.40 4.29
C HIS A 135 1.61 10.11 3.60
N LYS A 136 1.05 10.23 2.40
CA LYS A 136 0.56 9.09 1.62
C LYS A 136 0.87 9.29 0.13
N ILE A 137 1.22 8.22 -0.57
CA ILE A 137 1.49 8.23 -2.01
C ILE A 137 1.17 6.84 -2.61
N GLU A 138 0.87 6.78 -3.91
CA GLU A 138 0.60 5.52 -4.61
C GLU A 138 1.58 5.30 -5.75
N ILE A 139 2.03 4.06 -5.94
CA ILE A 139 2.77 3.71 -7.15
C ILE A 139 1.79 3.66 -8.34
N PRO A 140 1.99 4.48 -9.38
CA PRO A 140 1.06 4.55 -10.51
C PRO A 140 1.09 3.27 -11.34
N VAL A 141 -0.05 2.92 -11.96
CA VAL A 141 -0.13 1.72 -12.81
C VAL A 141 0.70 1.88 -14.11
N GLY A 142 0.76 3.10 -14.66
CA GLY A 142 1.49 3.41 -15.89
C GLY A 142 2.99 3.66 -15.71
N ILE A 143 3.83 3.01 -16.53
CA ILE A 143 5.31 3.12 -16.50
C ILE A 143 5.79 4.56 -16.72
N ASN A 144 5.11 5.33 -17.59
CA ASN A 144 5.50 6.71 -17.91
C ASN A 144 5.44 7.64 -16.67
N ASN A 145 4.64 7.29 -15.67
CA ASN A 145 4.45 8.09 -14.47
C ASN A 145 5.38 7.67 -13.32
N TYR A 146 6.16 6.60 -13.48
CA TYR A 146 6.99 6.08 -12.39
C TYR A 146 8.14 7.03 -12.01
N LYS A 147 8.74 7.73 -13.00
CA LYS A 147 9.79 8.73 -12.72
C LYS A 147 9.25 9.91 -11.91
N ASP A 148 8.06 10.39 -12.24
CA ASP A 148 7.44 11.50 -11.52
C ASP A 148 6.98 11.07 -10.12
N PHE A 149 6.50 9.83 -9.98
CA PHE A 149 6.27 9.22 -8.68
C PHE A 149 7.53 9.18 -7.81
N LEU A 150 8.69 8.82 -8.36
CA LEU A 150 9.95 8.81 -7.58
C LEU A 150 10.36 10.20 -7.13
N LYS A 151 10.24 11.22 -7.99
CA LYS A 151 10.49 12.63 -7.61
C LYS A 151 9.54 13.10 -6.51
N GLU A 152 8.26 12.74 -6.61
CA GLU A 152 7.27 13.08 -5.60
C GLU A 152 7.52 12.37 -4.27
N LEU A 153 7.93 11.09 -4.32
CA LEU A 153 8.35 10.34 -3.14
C LEU A 153 9.54 11.03 -2.45
N GLU A 154 10.55 11.44 -3.20
CA GLU A 154 11.69 12.21 -2.67
C GLU A 154 11.23 13.53 -2.03
N ARG A 155 10.33 14.27 -2.68
CA ARG A 155 9.77 15.52 -2.14
C ARG A 155 9.03 15.29 -0.82
N ILE A 156 8.21 14.25 -0.74
CA ILE A 156 7.50 13.87 0.48
C ILE A 156 8.50 13.51 1.58
N ILE A 157 9.50 12.67 1.28
CA ILE A 157 10.53 12.26 2.23
C ILE A 157 11.25 13.49 2.82
N SER A 158 11.69 14.42 1.98
CA SER A 158 12.35 15.65 2.43
C SER A 158 11.45 16.50 3.34
N SER A 159 10.15 16.60 3.03
CA SER A 159 9.19 17.35 3.87
C SER A 159 8.90 16.70 5.24
N MET A 160 9.32 15.45 5.44
CA MET A 160 9.18 14.75 6.72
C MET A 160 10.37 14.96 7.66
N ASP A 161 11.47 15.53 7.17
CA ASP A 161 12.64 15.87 7.98
C ASP A 161 12.48 17.21 8.72
N GLU A 162 11.58 18.07 8.23
CA GLU A 162 11.10 19.29 8.89
C GLU A 162 10.13 18.98 10.04
#